data_AF-A0A0J1D3N3-F1
#
_entry.id   AF-A0A0J1D3N3-F1
#
_cell.length_a   1.000
_cell.length_b   1.000
_cell.length_c   1.000
_cell.angle_alpha   90.00
_cell.angle_beta   90.00
_cell.angle_gamma   90.00
#
_symmetry.space_group_name_H-M   'P 1'
#
loop_
_entity.id
_entity.type
_entity.pdbx_description
1 polymer ?
#
loop_
_entity_poly.entity_id
_entity_poly.type
_entity_poly.pdbx_seq_one_letter_code
_entity_poly.pdbx_strand_id
1 'polypeptide(L)'
;GAAAASHHGTLAGLACAIDLGATDVDQLWSHVPATRQAHAKAARFGRSMAQLMALRPGHVDSIEPQTIVCRCEDVTRAEIDAACDAGARDVNQLKAWTRCGMGPCQGRTCGDVAAELLAARAHGGSRERAGCFSARTPLRPMTVEALTGDFSYDDIPIPKAAPL
;
A
#
# COMPACT_ATOMS: atom_id res chain seq x y z
N GLY A 1 -3.32 -13.94 -10.53
CA GLY A 1 -3.27 -14.29 -11.96
C GLY A 1 -4.48 -13.72 -12.68
N ALA A 2 -4.40 -13.47 -13.98
CA ALA A 2 -5.41 -12.74 -14.74
C ALA A 2 -6.83 -13.33 -14.62
N ALA A 3 -6.99 -14.65 -14.77
CA ALA A 3 -8.30 -15.31 -14.65
C ALA A 3 -8.94 -15.12 -13.26
N ALA A 4 -8.16 -15.24 -12.19
CA ALA A 4 -8.65 -14.98 -10.84
C ALA A 4 -9.06 -13.51 -10.65
N ALA A 5 -8.27 -12.57 -11.17
CA ALA A 5 -8.58 -11.15 -11.09
C ALA A 5 -9.92 -10.82 -11.79
N SER A 6 -10.16 -11.42 -12.97
CA SER A 6 -11.44 -11.26 -13.69
C SER A 6 -12.62 -11.70 -12.85
N HIS A 7 -12.59 -12.92 -12.28
CA HIS A 7 -13.69 -13.42 -11.45
C HIS A 7 -13.86 -12.61 -10.15
N HIS A 8 -12.77 -12.15 -9.54
CA HIS A 8 -12.84 -11.28 -8.36
C HIS A 8 -13.50 -9.94 -8.72
N GLY A 9 -13.15 -9.35 -9.86
CA GLY A 9 -13.78 -8.13 -10.37
C GLY A 9 -15.29 -8.31 -10.60
N THR A 10 -15.70 -9.44 -11.17
CA THR A 10 -17.13 -9.77 -11.30
C THR A 10 -17.83 -9.86 -9.94
N LEU A 11 -17.23 -10.52 -8.94
CA LEU A 11 -17.80 -10.59 -7.59
C LEU A 11 -17.94 -9.20 -6.95
N ALA A 12 -16.93 -8.34 -7.09
CA ALA A 12 -16.97 -6.98 -6.59
C ALA A 12 -18.07 -6.16 -7.28
N GLY A 13 -18.18 -6.26 -8.61
CA GLY A 13 -19.22 -5.60 -9.39
C GLY A 13 -20.64 -6.05 -9.01
N LEU A 14 -20.85 -7.36 -8.82
CA LEU A 14 -22.13 -7.92 -8.34
C LEU A 14 -22.48 -7.35 -6.97
N ALA A 15 -21.53 -7.34 -6.02
CA ALA A 15 -21.75 -6.78 -4.69
C ALA A 15 -22.13 -5.29 -4.76
N CYS A 16 -21.39 -4.48 -5.54
CA CYS A 16 -21.71 -3.07 -5.72
C CYS A 16 -23.11 -2.85 -6.33
N ALA A 17 -23.50 -3.64 -7.33
CA ALA A 17 -24.82 -3.53 -7.95
C ALA A 17 -25.95 -3.85 -6.97
N ILE A 18 -25.76 -4.87 -6.12
CA ILE A 18 -26.71 -5.24 -5.06
C ILE A 18 -26.80 -4.13 -4.01
N ASP A 19 -25.66 -3.62 -3.53
CA ASP A 19 -25.60 -2.55 -2.52
C ASP A 19 -26.23 -1.23 -3.00
N LEU A 20 -26.15 -0.94 -4.31
CA LEU A 20 -26.77 0.22 -4.94
C LEU A 20 -28.27 0.02 -5.24
N GLY A 21 -28.84 -1.14 -4.94
CA GLY A 21 -30.27 -1.41 -5.12
C GLY A 21 -30.70 -1.71 -6.56
N ALA A 22 -29.90 -2.46 -7.32
CA ALA A 22 -30.28 -2.92 -8.65
C ALA A 22 -31.62 -3.66 -8.64
N THR A 23 -32.42 -3.53 -9.71
CA THR A 23 -33.80 -4.06 -9.76
C THR A 23 -33.87 -5.60 -9.73
N ASP A 24 -32.85 -6.28 -10.27
CA ASP A 24 -32.83 -7.75 -10.41
C ASP A 24 -31.93 -8.44 -9.37
N VAL A 25 -32.05 -8.07 -8.09
CA VAL A 25 -31.17 -8.57 -7.00
C VAL A 25 -31.09 -10.09 -6.95
N ASP A 26 -32.22 -10.79 -7.06
CA ASP A 26 -32.27 -12.26 -7.00
C ASP A 26 -31.49 -12.90 -8.16
N GLN A 27 -31.59 -12.31 -9.35
CA GLN A 27 -30.83 -12.74 -10.51
C GLN A 27 -29.33 -12.51 -10.29
N LEU A 28 -28.94 -11.35 -9.75
CA LEU A 28 -27.53 -11.06 -9.45
C LEU A 28 -26.94 -12.03 -8.41
N TRP A 29 -27.68 -12.33 -7.35
CA TRP A 29 -27.26 -13.31 -6.33
C TRP A 29 -27.06 -14.71 -6.91
N SER A 30 -27.88 -15.12 -7.88
CA SER A 30 -27.74 -16.43 -8.53
C SER A 30 -26.37 -16.63 -9.21
N HIS A 31 -25.69 -15.55 -9.63
CA HIS A 31 -24.38 -15.61 -10.27
C HIS A 31 -23.20 -15.71 -9.28
N VAL A 32 -23.42 -15.35 -8.00
CA VAL A 32 -22.36 -15.27 -6.99
C VAL A 32 -21.72 -16.65 -6.70
N PRO A 33 -22.47 -17.75 -6.46
CA PRO A 33 -21.88 -19.05 -6.13
C PRO A 33 -20.95 -19.59 -7.22
N ALA A 34 -21.39 -19.57 -8.48
CA ALA A 34 -20.61 -20.05 -9.62
C ALA A 34 -19.34 -19.20 -9.81
N THR A 35 -19.46 -17.88 -9.73
CA THR A 35 -18.33 -16.96 -9.86
C THR A 35 -17.32 -17.14 -8.72
N ARG A 36 -17.80 -17.36 -7.48
CA ARG A 36 -16.94 -17.62 -6.32
C ARG A 36 -16.18 -18.93 -6.46
N GLN A 37 -16.82 -19.98 -6.96
CA GLN A 37 -16.16 -21.26 -7.24
C GLN A 37 -15.08 -21.12 -8.32
N ALA A 38 -15.40 -20.42 -9.41
CA ALA A 38 -14.45 -20.14 -10.50
C ALA A 38 -13.24 -19.33 -10.00
N HIS A 39 -13.47 -18.27 -9.20
CA HIS A 39 -12.42 -17.50 -8.54
C HIS A 39 -11.54 -18.40 -7.66
N ALA A 40 -12.14 -19.22 -6.78
CA ALA A 40 -11.40 -20.07 -5.85
C ALA A 40 -10.46 -21.04 -6.57
N LYS A 41 -10.93 -21.65 -7.66
CA LYS A 41 -10.16 -22.54 -8.54
C LYS A 41 -9.01 -21.78 -9.24
N ALA A 42 -9.31 -20.66 -9.89
CA ALA A 42 -8.34 -19.87 -10.63
C ALA A 42 -7.27 -19.24 -9.71
N ALA A 43 -7.62 -18.88 -8.48
CA ALA A 43 -6.73 -18.23 -7.54
C ALA A 43 -5.73 -19.19 -6.87
N ARG A 44 -5.92 -20.53 -6.95
CA ARG A 44 -5.08 -21.52 -6.26
C ARG A 44 -3.59 -21.37 -6.60
N PHE A 45 -3.27 -21.37 -7.90
CA PHE A 45 -1.88 -21.23 -8.35
C PHE A 45 -1.30 -19.85 -7.96
N GLY A 46 -2.09 -18.79 -8.10
CA GLY A 46 -1.67 -17.43 -7.72
C GLY A 46 -1.31 -17.31 -6.24
N ARG A 47 -2.05 -17.97 -5.35
CA ARG A 47 -1.73 -18.00 -3.91
C ARG A 47 -0.42 -18.72 -3.64
N SER A 48 -0.17 -19.86 -4.26
CA SER A 48 1.10 -20.58 -4.12
C SER A 48 2.27 -19.75 -4.65
N MET A 49 2.12 -19.09 -5.81
CA MET A 49 3.13 -18.18 -6.33
C MET A 49 3.40 -17.01 -5.38
N ALA A 50 2.35 -16.38 -4.83
CA ALA A 50 2.51 -15.30 -3.86
C ALA A 50 3.29 -15.74 -2.61
N GLN A 51 3.04 -16.96 -2.10
CA GLN A 51 3.77 -17.53 -0.97
C GLN A 51 5.25 -17.83 -1.27
N LEU A 52 5.60 -18.11 -2.53
CA LEU A 52 6.98 -18.30 -2.95
C LEU A 52 7.73 -16.97 -3.11
N MET A 53 7.01 -15.92 -3.51
CA MET A 53 7.58 -14.58 -3.75
C MET A 53 7.58 -13.68 -2.52
N ALA A 54 6.82 -14.04 -1.48
CA ALA A 54 6.84 -13.33 -0.21
C ALA A 54 8.24 -13.38 0.42
N LEU A 55 8.67 -12.25 0.99
CA LEU A 55 9.87 -12.21 1.82
C LEU A 55 9.68 -13.16 3.02
N ARG A 56 10.74 -13.88 3.37
CA ARG A 56 10.78 -14.82 4.49
C ARG A 56 11.87 -14.39 5.46
N PRO A 57 11.76 -14.80 6.74
CA PRO A 57 12.82 -14.59 7.70
C PRO A 57 14.18 -15.06 7.14
N GLY A 58 15.18 -14.21 7.27
CA GLY A 58 16.54 -14.44 6.78
C GLY A 58 16.82 -13.99 5.35
N HIS A 59 15.80 -13.69 4.53
CA HIS A 59 16.03 -13.19 3.16
C HIS A 59 16.76 -11.83 3.11
N VAL A 60 16.75 -11.08 4.21
CA VAL A 60 17.37 -9.76 4.32
C VAL A 60 18.73 -9.78 5.04
N ASP A 61 19.20 -10.95 5.47
CA ASP A 61 20.43 -11.08 6.27
C ASP A 61 21.69 -10.80 5.47
N SER A 62 21.65 -11.07 4.16
CA SER A 62 22.77 -10.83 3.23
C SER A 62 22.87 -9.37 2.76
N ILE A 63 21.94 -8.50 3.16
CA ILE A 63 21.98 -7.08 2.79
C ILE A 63 23.07 -6.39 3.61
N GLU A 64 24.14 -5.95 2.93
CA GLU A 64 25.25 -5.24 3.57
C GLU A 64 24.79 -3.88 4.17
N PRO A 65 25.40 -3.41 5.28
CA PRO A 65 25.00 -2.18 5.96
C PRO A 65 24.94 -0.93 5.06
N GLN A 66 25.87 -0.79 4.12
CA GLN A 66 25.97 0.32 3.17
C GLN A 66 24.95 0.24 2.01
N THR A 67 24.21 -0.87 1.89
CA THR A 67 23.26 -1.06 0.78
C THR A 67 22.12 -0.06 0.91
N ILE A 68 21.86 0.68 -0.17
CA ILE A 68 20.70 1.58 -0.24
C ILE A 68 19.41 0.75 -0.31
N VAL A 69 18.59 0.88 0.73
CA VAL A 69 17.26 0.25 0.80
C VAL A 69 16.20 1.19 0.21
N CYS A 70 16.28 2.49 0.47
CA CYS A 70 15.37 3.49 -0.11
C CYS A 70 16.09 4.36 -1.14
N ARG A 71 16.04 3.97 -2.41
CA ARG A 71 16.67 4.73 -3.52
C ARG A 71 16.17 6.17 -3.66
N CYS A 72 14.94 6.48 -3.25
CA CYS A 72 14.42 7.84 -3.43
C CYS A 72 14.94 8.83 -2.39
N GLU A 73 15.38 8.35 -1.24
CA GLU A 73 15.82 9.16 -0.10
C GLU A 73 17.24 8.78 0.34
N ASP A 74 17.93 7.97 -0.47
CA ASP A 74 19.28 7.42 -0.26
C ASP A 74 19.52 6.75 1.10
N VAL A 75 18.47 6.18 1.70
CA VAL A 75 18.54 5.53 3.02
C VAL A 75 19.14 4.14 2.90
N THR A 76 20.20 3.91 3.67
CA THR A 76 20.94 2.65 3.78
C THR A 76 20.34 1.67 4.79
N ARG A 77 20.74 0.40 4.71
CA ARG A 77 20.43 -0.62 5.72
C ARG A 77 20.90 -0.20 7.12
N ALA A 78 22.10 0.37 7.23
CA ALA A 78 22.69 0.80 8.49
C ALA A 78 21.84 1.88 9.19
N GLU A 79 21.27 2.82 8.44
CA GLU A 79 20.39 3.85 9.00
C GLU A 79 19.06 3.29 9.49
N ILE A 80 18.49 2.31 8.77
CA ILE A 80 17.29 1.60 9.21
C ILE A 80 17.57 0.84 10.52
N ASP A 81 18.70 0.14 10.55
CA ASP A 81 19.18 -0.59 11.72
C ASP A 81 19.37 0.32 12.93
N ALA A 82 20.04 1.45 12.76
CA ALA A 82 20.25 2.45 13.80
C ALA A 82 18.91 3.00 14.34
N ALA A 83 17.93 3.25 13.47
CA ALA A 83 16.60 3.68 13.90
C ALA A 83 15.84 2.60 14.67
N CYS A 84 15.99 1.33 14.29
CA CYS A 84 15.44 0.20 15.07
C CYS A 84 16.05 0.14 16.47
N ASP A 85 17.37 0.29 16.58
CA ASP A 85 18.09 0.28 17.85
C ASP A 85 17.72 1.48 18.73
N ALA A 86 17.47 2.65 18.13
CA ALA A 86 16.96 3.83 18.79
C ALA A 86 15.50 3.68 19.29
N GLY A 87 14.82 2.59 18.91
CA GLY A 87 13.51 2.23 19.46
C GLY A 87 12.34 2.31 18.49
N ALA A 88 12.57 2.45 17.18
CA ALA A 88 11.49 2.33 16.21
C ALA A 88 10.85 0.92 16.29
N ARG A 89 9.51 0.87 16.40
CA ARG A 89 8.72 -0.37 16.54
C ARG A 89 7.68 -0.54 15.44
N ASP A 90 7.45 0.43 14.58
CA ASP A 90 6.65 0.26 13.38
C ASP A 90 7.29 1.00 12.20
N VAL A 91 6.92 0.62 10.98
CA VAL A 91 7.50 1.24 9.79
C VAL A 91 7.17 2.72 9.63
N ASN A 92 6.09 3.23 10.22
CA ASN A 92 5.78 4.66 10.14
C ASN A 92 6.66 5.48 11.09
N GLN A 93 7.05 4.94 12.25
CA GLN A 93 8.10 5.51 13.09
C GLN A 93 9.45 5.50 12.37
N LEU A 94 9.83 4.35 11.79
CA LEU A 94 11.04 4.23 10.98
C LEU A 94 11.05 5.28 9.85
N LYS A 95 9.94 5.42 9.13
CA LYS A 95 9.74 6.44 8.08
C LYS A 95 9.94 7.84 8.64
N ALA A 96 9.35 8.17 9.78
CA ALA A 96 9.47 9.51 10.38
C ALA A 96 10.93 9.86 10.73
N TRP A 97 11.72 8.88 11.18
CA TRP A 97 13.09 9.11 11.64
C TRP A 97 14.14 9.05 10.52
N THR A 98 13.93 8.21 9.52
CA THR A 98 14.90 7.95 8.44
C THR A 98 14.50 8.52 7.09
N ARG A 99 13.26 9.00 6.95
CA ARG A 99 12.61 9.34 5.66
C ARG A 99 12.40 8.16 4.71
N CYS A 100 12.76 6.93 5.08
CA CYS A 100 12.53 5.74 4.26
C CYS A 100 11.04 5.63 3.85
N GLY A 101 10.78 5.65 2.54
CA GLY A 101 9.43 5.60 1.97
C GLY A 101 8.74 6.96 1.81
N MET A 102 9.42 8.08 2.03
CA MET A 102 8.89 9.44 1.79
C MET A 102 9.04 9.95 0.36
N GLY A 103 9.89 9.32 -0.46
CA GLY A 103 10.12 9.74 -1.84
C GLY A 103 8.91 9.58 -2.77
N PRO A 104 9.01 9.97 -4.05
CA PRO A 104 7.89 9.94 -5.01
C PRO A 104 7.31 8.53 -5.26
N CYS A 105 8.09 7.48 -4.96
CA CYS A 105 7.61 6.10 -5.01
C CYS A 105 6.66 5.74 -3.86
N GLN A 106 6.60 6.57 -2.80
CA GLN A 106 5.79 6.39 -1.58
C GLN A 106 5.99 5.01 -0.94
N GLY A 107 7.23 4.52 -0.93
CA GLY A 107 7.60 3.26 -0.28
C GLY A 107 7.22 1.99 -1.04
N ARG A 108 6.73 2.07 -2.29
CA ARG A 108 6.37 0.89 -3.10
C ARG A 108 7.55 -0.06 -3.38
N THR A 109 8.78 0.46 -3.36
CA THR A 109 9.98 -0.33 -3.62
C THR A 109 10.67 -0.78 -2.33
N CYS A 110 10.75 0.09 -1.33
CA CYS A 110 11.49 -0.17 -0.10
C CYS A 110 10.64 -0.67 1.06
N GLY A 111 9.31 -0.57 0.99
CA GLY A 111 8.41 -0.81 2.13
C GLY A 111 8.46 -2.22 2.68
N ASP A 112 8.43 -3.24 1.82
CA ASP A 112 8.50 -4.63 2.28
C ASP A 112 9.86 -5.00 2.85
N VAL A 113 10.95 -4.50 2.25
CA VAL A 113 12.31 -4.70 2.77
C VAL A 113 12.47 -4.00 4.11
N ALA A 114 12.10 -2.72 4.22
CA ALA A 114 12.19 -1.96 5.47
C ALA A 114 11.37 -2.59 6.60
N ALA A 115 10.19 -3.13 6.28
CA ALA A 115 9.36 -3.83 7.24
C ALA A 115 9.96 -5.17 7.68
N GLU A 116 10.55 -5.94 6.76
CA GLU A 116 11.24 -7.19 7.09
C GLU A 116 12.49 -6.94 7.96
N LEU A 117 13.25 -5.89 7.65
CA LEU A 117 14.39 -5.44 8.45
C LEU A 117 13.98 -5.08 9.88
N LEU A 118 12.91 -4.28 10.02
CA LEU A 118 12.33 -3.94 11.32
C LEU A 118 11.81 -5.20 12.05
N ALA A 119 11.16 -6.11 11.33
CA ALA A 119 10.63 -7.35 11.89
C ALA A 119 11.75 -8.21 12.48
N ALA A 120 12.82 -8.42 11.70
CA ALA A 120 13.99 -9.19 12.10
C ALA A 120 14.67 -8.58 13.34
N ARG A 121 14.79 -7.25 13.40
CA ARG A 121 15.56 -6.56 14.44
C ARG A 121 14.76 -6.24 15.72
N ALA A 122 13.48 -5.90 15.61
CA ALA A 122 12.67 -5.39 16.73
C ALA A 122 11.51 -6.31 17.16
N HIS A 123 11.08 -7.26 16.34
CA HIS A 123 9.85 -8.04 16.58
C HIS A 123 10.03 -9.56 16.59
N GLY A 124 11.27 -10.05 16.69
CA GLY A 124 11.55 -11.49 16.63
C GLY A 124 11.07 -12.12 15.32
N GLY A 125 11.09 -11.34 14.22
CA GLY A 125 10.70 -11.79 12.88
C GLY A 125 9.21 -11.63 12.53
N SER A 126 8.36 -11.05 13.38
CA SER A 126 6.95 -10.83 13.00
C SER A 126 6.78 -9.65 12.03
N ARG A 127 6.52 -9.98 10.76
CA ARG A 127 6.27 -9.02 9.68
C ARG A 127 4.97 -8.23 9.87
N GLU A 128 3.96 -8.83 10.50
CA GLU A 128 2.68 -8.19 10.79
C GLU A 128 2.84 -7.06 11.79
N ARG A 129 3.66 -7.26 12.83
CA ARG A 129 3.93 -6.25 13.86
C ARG A 129 4.72 -5.05 13.34
N ALA A 130 5.57 -5.25 12.33
CA ALA A 130 6.25 -4.16 11.64
C ALA A 130 5.26 -3.22 10.92
N GLY A 131 4.11 -3.73 10.48
CA GLY A 131 3.05 -2.97 9.81
C GLY A 131 3.37 -2.62 8.35
N CYS A 132 2.64 -1.66 7.81
CA CYS A 132 2.87 -1.12 6.47
C CYS A 132 2.85 0.42 6.50
N PHE A 133 3.51 1.05 5.53
CA PHE A 133 3.46 2.50 5.41
C PHE A 133 2.01 2.93 5.19
N SER A 134 1.56 3.92 5.98
CA SER A 134 0.23 4.48 5.80
C SER A 134 0.11 5.14 4.44
N ALA A 135 -0.82 4.67 3.61
CA ALA A 135 -1.14 5.31 2.34
C ALA A 135 -1.83 6.67 2.60
N ARG A 136 -1.44 7.67 1.82
CA ARG A 136 -2.01 9.03 1.87
C ARG A 136 -2.34 9.48 0.45
N THR A 137 -3.31 10.39 0.34
CA THR A 137 -3.64 11.05 -0.92
C THR A 137 -2.57 12.11 -1.26
N PRO A 138 -2.25 12.30 -2.55
CA PRO A 138 -2.67 11.49 -3.70
C PRO A 138 -1.89 10.15 -3.80
N LEU A 139 -2.55 9.08 -4.26
CA LEU A 139 -1.94 7.73 -4.32
C LEU A 139 -0.73 7.65 -5.25
N ARG A 140 -0.67 8.53 -6.26
CA ARG A 140 0.47 8.74 -7.16
C ARG A 140 0.70 10.25 -7.25
N PRO A 141 1.96 10.69 -7.47
CA PRO A 141 2.22 12.11 -7.75
C PRO A 141 1.32 12.59 -8.90
N MET A 142 0.72 13.75 -8.70
CA MET A 142 -0.09 14.47 -9.69
C MET A 142 0.38 15.92 -9.73
N THR A 143 0.21 16.60 -10.85
CA THR A 143 0.54 18.01 -10.97
C THR A 143 -0.45 18.84 -10.14
N VAL A 144 -0.01 20.02 -9.70
CA VAL A 144 -0.91 20.97 -9.00
C VAL A 144 -2.05 21.37 -9.93
N GLU A 145 -1.78 21.59 -11.21
CA GLU A 145 -2.78 21.88 -12.24
C GLU A 145 -3.89 20.81 -12.31
N ALA A 146 -3.54 19.52 -12.29
CA ALA A 146 -4.53 18.44 -12.29
C ALA A 146 -5.36 18.40 -10.99
N LEU A 147 -4.86 18.99 -9.91
CA LEU A 147 -5.57 19.10 -8.64
C LEU A 147 -6.48 20.34 -8.59
N THR A 148 -6.03 21.47 -9.16
CA THR A 148 -6.76 22.75 -9.14
C THR A 148 -7.81 22.85 -10.25
N GLY A 149 -7.64 22.11 -11.35
CA GLY A 149 -8.48 22.30 -12.54
C GLY A 149 -8.36 23.73 -13.09
N ASP A 150 -9.45 24.26 -13.62
CA ASP A 150 -9.52 25.60 -14.25
C ASP A 150 -9.61 26.76 -13.24
N PHE A 151 -9.24 26.55 -11.98
CA PHE A 151 -9.35 27.56 -10.91
C PHE A 151 -8.42 28.75 -11.18
N SER A 152 -9.01 29.93 -11.36
CA SER A 152 -8.32 31.22 -11.55
C SER A 152 -8.23 32.00 -10.23
N TYR A 153 -7.37 33.01 -10.22
CA TYR A 153 -7.31 33.99 -9.12
C TYR A 153 -8.67 34.67 -8.87
N ASP A 154 -9.45 34.86 -9.93
CA ASP A 154 -10.79 35.48 -9.86
C ASP A 154 -11.81 34.62 -9.10
N ASP A 155 -11.55 33.32 -8.93
CA ASP A 155 -12.42 32.38 -8.21
C ASP A 155 -12.18 32.35 -6.70
N ILE A 156 -11.16 33.08 -6.19
CA ILE A 156 -10.82 33.10 -4.77
C ILE A 156 -11.92 33.86 -4.00
N PRO A 157 -12.63 33.21 -3.05
CA PRO A 157 -13.63 33.90 -2.24
C PRO A 157 -12.94 34.90 -1.30
N ILE A 158 -13.01 36.19 -1.65
CA ILE A 158 -12.49 37.27 -0.80
C ILE A 158 -13.49 37.49 0.34
N PRO A 159 -13.10 37.25 1.62
CA PRO A 159 -13.98 37.54 2.74
C PRO A 159 -14.27 39.04 2.77
N LYS A 160 -15.53 39.42 3.02
CA LYS A 160 -15.87 40.82 3.28
C LYS A 160 -15.03 41.30 4.47
N ALA A 161 -14.46 42.50 4.35
CA ALA A 161 -13.70 43.12 5.43
C ALA A 161 -14.51 43.06 6.73
N ALA A 162 -13.85 42.65 7.82
CA ALA A 162 -14.48 42.67 9.14
C ALA A 162 -14.95 44.11 9.44
N PRO A 163 -16.17 44.29 10.00
CA PRO A 163 -16.62 45.61 10.39
C PRO A 163 -15.64 46.20 11.42
N LEU A 164 -15.16 47.41 11.15
CA LEU A 164 -14.32 48.22 12.05
C LEU A 164 -15.09 48.56 13.34
#